data_AF-A0A953DWE1-F1
#
_entry.id   AF-A0A953DWE1-F1
#
_cell.length_a   1.000
_cell.length_b   1.000
_cell.length_c   1.000
_cell.angle_alpha   90.00
_cell.angle_beta   90.00
_cell.angle_gamma   90.00
#
_symmetry.space_group_name_H-M   'P 1'
#
loop_
_entity.id
_entity.type
_entity.pdbx_description
1 polymer ?
#
loop_
_entity_poly.entity_id
_entity_poly.type
_entity_poly.pdbx_seq_one_letter_code
_entity_poly.pdbx_strand_id
1 'polypeptide(L)'
;MLLACGPAPAAESRLGDFLAKVAPGDLIPGADRFGPPEGAPPVAPVFQGDKLLGFAYLNSDVVDSTGYSGKPIRILVAIDTEGRIAGAKLVEHHEPIVLVGIPEEKIRAVIDHFRGTDVAAIAAGRAELPRPDIVSGATVSVLVIADSIVRSALKVMQQRGIGGAAAAATPTTVATIDLDRQEVVDWQTLLGDGSVRRLHLTVGDVNDAFARSGNEKAAARPEAGQPDDTFIDLYVALATIPTIGRSLLGEDGYRQLTARLRPGQQAILVMGDGRYSFKGSGYVRGGIFDRIELIQGLESVRFHDRDHTRIGALAADGAPAFKEIGLFVLPPDARFDPARQWRLTLLVQRPVGALEKAFLTFELGYIPPEKYLKRQAVTVETAESAEPATQPAPAPAEPQAAQAGPQA
;
A
#
# COMPACT_ATOMS: atom_id res chain seq x y z
N MET A 1 7.59 15.64 38.40
CA MET A 1 7.23 14.22 38.20
C MET A 1 6.75 14.09 36.76
N LEU A 2 7.67 13.82 35.82
CA LEU A 2 7.36 13.66 34.40
C LEU A 2 6.78 12.26 34.18
N LEU A 3 5.53 12.18 33.73
CA LEU A 3 4.92 10.96 33.22
C LEU A 3 5.46 10.73 31.80
N ALA A 4 6.37 9.77 31.66
CA ALA A 4 6.76 9.24 30.37
C ALA A 4 5.58 8.41 29.81
N CYS A 5 4.89 8.94 28.80
CA CYS A 5 4.03 8.12 27.95
C CYS A 5 4.94 7.22 27.12
N GLY A 6 5.05 5.95 27.50
CA GLY A 6 5.60 4.91 26.63
C GLY A 6 4.75 4.73 25.37
N PRO A 7 5.28 4.07 24.34
CA PRO A 7 4.49 3.72 23.15
C PRO A 7 3.27 2.89 23.58
N ALA A 8 2.13 3.14 22.93
CA ALA A 8 0.95 2.30 23.11
C ALA A 8 1.33 0.85 22.79
N PRO A 9 1.01 -0.14 23.65
CA PRO A 9 1.24 -1.54 23.33
C PRO A 9 0.53 -1.88 22.01
N ALA A 10 1.23 -2.55 21.11
CA ALA A 10 0.60 -3.19 19.96
C ALA A 10 -0.55 -4.05 20.49
N ALA A 11 -1.75 -3.90 19.93
CA ALA A 11 -2.88 -4.74 20.32
C ALA A 11 -2.45 -6.21 20.21
N GLU A 12 -2.68 -6.98 21.26
CA GLU A 12 -2.35 -8.40 21.30
C GLU A 12 -3.06 -9.09 20.12
N SER A 13 -2.29 -9.85 19.33
CA SER A 13 -2.84 -10.53 18.16
C SER A 13 -3.96 -11.47 18.58
N ARG A 14 -5.04 -11.47 17.81
CA ARG A 14 -6.21 -12.35 18.00
C ARG A 14 -6.20 -13.54 17.05
N LEU A 15 -5.07 -13.85 16.41
CA LEU A 15 -4.98 -14.91 15.41
C LEU A 15 -5.45 -16.26 15.97
N GLY A 16 -5.01 -16.64 17.17
CA GLY A 16 -5.42 -17.88 17.83
C GLY A 16 -6.94 -17.98 18.04
N ASP A 17 -7.58 -16.90 18.49
CA ASP A 17 -9.03 -16.84 18.71
C ASP A 17 -9.83 -17.11 17.43
N PHE A 18 -9.35 -16.62 16.28
CA PHE A 18 -10.03 -16.77 15.01
C PHE A 18 -9.76 -18.13 14.37
N LEU A 19 -8.53 -18.67 14.49
CA LEU A 19 -8.20 -20.01 13.99
C LEU A 19 -9.04 -21.09 14.69
N ALA A 20 -9.35 -20.93 15.98
CA ALA A 20 -10.22 -21.85 16.71
C ALA A 20 -11.67 -21.92 16.19
N LYS A 21 -12.09 -20.94 15.37
CA LYS A 21 -13.47 -20.82 14.86
C LYS A 21 -13.60 -21.17 13.36
N VAL A 22 -12.50 -21.53 12.71
CA VAL A 22 -12.45 -21.78 11.26
C VAL A 22 -11.89 -23.18 11.01
N ALA A 23 -12.50 -23.92 10.08
CA ALA A 23 -11.96 -25.20 9.65
C ALA A 23 -10.73 -24.97 8.75
N PRO A 24 -9.60 -25.68 8.94
CA PRO A 24 -8.43 -25.54 8.07
C PRO A 24 -8.73 -25.68 6.58
N GLY A 25 -9.62 -26.63 6.23
CA GLY A 25 -10.10 -26.87 4.87
C GLY A 25 -10.81 -25.68 4.21
N ASP A 26 -11.37 -24.74 4.98
CA ASP A 26 -12.01 -23.54 4.44
C ASP A 26 -10.97 -22.59 3.83
N LEU A 27 -9.77 -22.54 4.43
CA LEU A 27 -8.68 -21.69 3.97
C LEU A 27 -7.83 -22.38 2.91
N ILE A 28 -7.41 -23.63 3.15
CA ILE A 28 -6.61 -24.41 2.20
C ILE A 28 -7.32 -25.74 1.93
N PRO A 29 -7.79 -26.01 0.70
CA PRO A 29 -8.45 -27.27 0.37
C PRO A 29 -7.60 -28.48 0.75
N GLY A 30 -8.17 -29.41 1.51
CA GLY A 30 -7.50 -30.61 1.98
C GLY A 30 -6.74 -30.47 3.31
N ALA A 31 -6.64 -29.27 3.88
CA ALA A 31 -6.06 -29.09 5.21
C ALA A 31 -6.96 -29.64 6.32
N ASP A 32 -6.34 -30.20 7.36
CA ASP A 32 -7.02 -30.77 8.53
C ASP A 32 -6.58 -30.16 9.87
N ARG A 33 -5.47 -29.40 9.91
CA ARG A 33 -4.92 -28.85 11.15
C ARG A 33 -4.20 -27.51 10.98
N PHE A 34 -4.36 -26.62 11.97
CA PHE A 34 -3.47 -25.47 12.21
C PHE A 34 -2.43 -25.82 13.28
N GLY A 35 -1.19 -25.37 13.09
CA GLY A 35 -0.19 -25.32 14.14
C GLY A 35 -0.30 -24.08 15.03
N PRO A 36 0.52 -23.97 16.08
CA PRO A 36 0.53 -22.79 16.93
C PRO A 36 0.96 -21.54 16.13
N PRO A 37 0.37 -20.36 16.39
CA PRO A 37 0.89 -19.10 15.86
C PRO A 37 2.30 -18.81 16.37
N GLU A 38 3.20 -18.46 15.45
CA GLU A 38 4.61 -18.19 15.75
C GLU A 38 5.09 -16.89 15.11
N GLY A 39 6.10 -16.24 15.70
CA GLY A 39 6.76 -15.05 15.16
C GLY A 39 6.01 -13.72 15.31
N ALA A 40 6.56 -12.65 14.71
CA ALA A 40 6.01 -11.29 14.73
C ALA A 40 6.10 -10.66 13.32
N PRO A 41 4.98 -10.47 12.60
CA PRO A 41 3.61 -10.79 12.98
C PRO A 41 3.38 -12.31 13.13
N PRO A 42 2.41 -12.73 13.96
CA PRO A 42 2.16 -14.13 14.21
C PRO A 42 1.56 -14.81 12.97
N VAL A 43 2.05 -16.01 12.69
CA VAL A 43 1.65 -16.84 11.55
C VAL A 43 1.55 -18.29 12.02
N ALA A 44 0.47 -18.98 11.65
CA ALA A 44 0.24 -20.37 11.99
C ALA A 44 0.47 -21.29 10.77
N PRO A 45 1.27 -22.35 10.86
CA PRO A 45 1.40 -23.32 9.78
C PRO A 45 0.11 -24.13 9.60
N VAL A 46 -0.20 -24.50 8.35
CA VAL A 46 -1.43 -25.23 7.96
C VAL A 46 -1.02 -26.57 7.36
N PHE A 47 -1.63 -27.66 7.84
CA PHE A 47 -1.22 -29.03 7.50
C PHE A 47 -2.35 -29.88 6.92
N GLN A 48 -1.95 -30.91 6.19
CA GLN A 48 -2.71 -32.13 5.94
C GLN A 48 -1.89 -33.29 6.51
N GLY A 49 -2.31 -33.85 7.65
CA GLY A 49 -1.48 -34.74 8.46
C GLY A 49 -0.16 -34.08 8.87
N ASP A 50 0.95 -34.65 8.40
CA ASP A 50 2.31 -34.13 8.63
C ASP A 50 2.82 -33.24 7.48
N LYS A 51 2.07 -33.15 6.37
CA LYS A 51 2.47 -32.34 5.22
C LYS A 51 2.09 -30.88 5.44
N LEU A 52 3.09 -30.01 5.47
CA LEU A 52 2.87 -28.56 5.44
C LEU A 52 2.27 -28.16 4.09
N LEU A 53 1.10 -27.53 4.11
CA LEU A 53 0.42 -27.01 2.92
C LEU A 53 0.63 -25.50 2.75
N GLY A 54 0.85 -24.78 3.85
CA GLY A 54 0.98 -23.34 3.82
C GLY A 54 0.94 -22.70 5.20
N PHE A 55 0.58 -21.42 5.23
CA PHE A 55 0.59 -20.59 6.42
C PHE A 55 -0.67 -19.72 6.47
N ALA A 56 -1.28 -19.61 7.64
CA ALA A 56 -2.44 -18.75 7.90
C ALA A 56 -2.08 -17.64 8.89
N TYR A 57 -2.58 -16.44 8.64
CA TYR A 57 -2.34 -15.28 9.51
C TYR A 57 -3.50 -14.29 9.41
N LEU A 58 -3.50 -13.27 10.26
CA LEU A 58 -4.51 -12.22 10.26
C LEU A 58 -3.96 -10.96 9.56
N ASN A 59 -4.64 -10.47 8.52
CA ASN A 59 -4.20 -9.31 7.74
C ASN A 59 -3.90 -8.07 8.61
N SER A 60 -4.76 -7.80 9.61
CA SER A 60 -4.67 -6.63 10.50
C SER A 60 -3.47 -6.66 11.44
N ASP A 61 -2.84 -7.83 11.63
CA ASP A 61 -1.61 -7.94 12.42
C ASP A 61 -0.38 -7.56 11.57
N VAL A 62 -0.55 -7.47 10.25
CA VAL A 62 0.54 -7.29 9.28
C VAL A 62 0.51 -5.89 8.67
N VAL A 63 -0.67 -5.38 8.34
CA VAL A 63 -0.92 -4.09 7.68
C VAL A 63 -2.17 -3.42 8.26
N ASP A 64 -2.29 -2.09 8.10
CA ASP A 64 -3.55 -1.41 8.40
C ASP A 64 -4.65 -1.90 7.46
N SER A 65 -5.81 -2.19 8.03
CA SER A 65 -6.99 -2.69 7.33
C SER A 65 -8.26 -1.91 7.73
N THR A 66 -8.08 -0.67 8.19
CA THR A 66 -9.16 0.18 8.68
C THR A 66 -10.02 0.71 7.53
N GLY A 67 -11.31 0.37 7.56
CA GLY A 67 -12.30 0.84 6.59
C GLY A 67 -13.05 2.10 7.05
N TYR A 68 -14.27 2.27 6.54
CA TYR A 68 -15.11 3.42 6.83
C TYR A 68 -15.46 3.56 8.32
N SER A 69 -15.56 2.43 9.03
CA SER A 69 -15.94 2.42 10.45
C SER A 69 -14.84 2.93 11.39
N GLY A 70 -13.62 3.15 10.88
CA GLY A 70 -12.46 3.46 11.73
C GLY A 70 -11.99 2.27 12.57
N LYS A 71 -12.54 1.06 12.35
CA LYS A 71 -12.12 -0.18 12.99
C LYS A 71 -11.49 -1.14 11.96
N PRO A 72 -10.54 -2.02 12.38
CA PRO A 72 -9.90 -2.94 11.46
C PRO A 72 -10.88 -3.96 10.86
N ILE A 73 -10.77 -4.17 9.54
CA ILE A 73 -11.41 -5.28 8.83
C ILE A 73 -10.47 -6.49 8.91
N ARG A 74 -10.92 -7.54 9.59
CA ARG A 74 -10.10 -8.71 9.93
C ARG A 74 -10.41 -9.88 9.02
N ILE A 75 -9.38 -10.34 8.34
CA ILE A 75 -9.42 -11.42 7.35
C ILE A 75 -8.32 -12.41 7.71
N LEU A 76 -8.70 -13.68 7.89
CA LEU A 76 -7.74 -14.77 7.89
C LEU A 76 -7.29 -15.01 6.47
N VAL A 77 -6.00 -14.88 6.20
CA VAL A 77 -5.41 -15.12 4.88
C VAL A 77 -4.50 -16.32 4.98
N ALA A 78 -4.59 -17.22 4.01
CA ALA A 78 -3.71 -18.38 3.87
C ALA A 78 -2.89 -18.28 2.58
N ILE A 79 -1.59 -18.49 2.71
CA ILE A 79 -0.65 -18.59 1.59
C ILE A 79 -0.11 -20.02 1.52
N ASP A 80 0.03 -20.56 0.33
CA ASP A 80 0.70 -21.85 0.15
C ASP A 80 2.24 -21.71 0.24
N THR A 81 2.93 -22.84 0.18
CA THR A 81 4.40 -22.88 0.23
C THR A 81 5.09 -22.24 -0.98
N GLU A 82 4.35 -22.00 -2.08
CA GLU A 82 4.85 -21.35 -3.29
C GLU A 82 4.63 -19.83 -3.26
N GLY A 83 3.91 -19.31 -2.27
CA GLY A 83 3.61 -17.89 -2.15
C GLY A 83 2.37 -17.44 -2.93
N ARG A 84 1.46 -18.37 -3.24
CA ARG A 84 0.13 -18.03 -3.78
C ARG A 84 -0.88 -17.95 -2.65
N ILE A 85 -1.91 -17.12 -2.83
CA ILE A 85 -3.04 -17.06 -1.90
C ILE A 85 -3.84 -18.37 -2.01
N ALA A 86 -3.77 -19.23 -1.00
CA ALA A 86 -4.51 -20.49 -0.96
C ALA A 86 -5.99 -20.29 -0.61
N GLY A 87 -6.30 -19.23 0.15
CA GLY A 87 -7.65 -18.79 0.48
C GLY A 87 -7.65 -17.63 1.47
N ALA A 88 -8.80 -16.97 1.63
CA ALA A 88 -8.98 -15.91 2.61
C ALA A 88 -10.43 -15.92 3.15
N LYS A 89 -10.63 -15.53 4.40
CA LYS A 89 -11.94 -15.55 5.07
C LYS A 89 -12.14 -14.32 5.94
N LEU A 90 -13.23 -13.58 5.70
CA LEU A 90 -13.66 -12.49 6.57
C LEU A 90 -14.06 -13.06 7.93
N VAL A 91 -13.44 -12.60 9.01
CA VAL A 91 -13.69 -13.11 10.38
C VAL A 91 -14.24 -12.05 11.33
N GLU A 92 -13.99 -10.77 11.09
CA GLU A 92 -14.58 -9.68 11.86
C GLU A 92 -14.58 -8.39 11.03
N HIS A 93 -15.69 -7.65 11.03
CA HIS A 93 -15.73 -6.29 10.53
C HIS A 93 -16.82 -5.49 11.25
N HIS A 94 -16.66 -4.16 11.27
CA HIS A 94 -17.66 -3.23 11.80
C HIS A 94 -18.11 -2.20 10.76
N GLU A 95 -17.85 -2.50 9.49
CA GLU A 95 -18.23 -1.67 8.38
C GLU A 95 -19.75 -1.55 8.27
N PRO A 96 -20.32 -0.36 8.03
CA PRO A 96 -21.75 -0.17 7.85
C PRO A 96 -22.28 -0.76 6.52
N ILE A 97 -21.46 -1.53 5.80
CA ILE A 97 -21.79 -2.17 4.52
C ILE A 97 -23.01 -3.10 4.61
N VAL A 98 -23.20 -3.81 5.73
CA VAL A 98 -24.41 -4.63 5.95
C VAL A 98 -25.63 -3.76 6.26
N LEU A 99 -25.43 -2.63 6.94
CA LEU A 99 -26.50 -1.68 7.29
C LEU A 99 -27.02 -0.89 6.08
N VAL A 100 -26.20 -0.70 5.05
CA VAL A 100 -26.62 -0.11 3.76
C VAL A 100 -27.22 -1.14 2.79
N GLY A 101 -27.47 -2.38 3.25
CA GLY A 101 -28.18 -3.41 2.50
C GLY A 101 -27.32 -4.26 1.57
N ILE A 102 -25.99 -4.25 1.72
CA ILE A 102 -25.09 -5.11 0.94
C ILE A 102 -24.97 -6.47 1.63
N PRO A 103 -25.34 -7.58 0.97
CA PRO A 103 -25.20 -8.91 1.56
C PRO A 103 -23.73 -9.26 1.80
N GLU A 104 -23.44 -9.87 2.96
CA GLU A 104 -22.08 -10.30 3.31
C GLU A 104 -21.49 -11.27 2.28
N GLU A 105 -22.33 -12.07 1.63
CA GLU A 105 -21.95 -12.98 0.54
C GLU A 105 -21.24 -12.28 -0.61
N LYS A 106 -21.60 -11.03 -0.94
CA LYS A 106 -20.91 -10.27 -1.98
C LYS A 106 -19.48 -9.91 -1.57
N ILE A 107 -19.26 -9.65 -0.29
CA ILE A 107 -17.93 -9.36 0.26
C ILE A 107 -17.09 -10.64 0.27
N ARG A 108 -17.70 -11.78 0.63
CA ARG A 108 -17.04 -13.08 0.54
C ARG A 108 -16.61 -13.39 -0.89
N ALA A 109 -17.49 -13.17 -1.88
CA ALA A 109 -17.15 -13.37 -3.29
C ALA A 109 -15.95 -12.50 -3.75
N VAL A 110 -15.87 -11.26 -3.27
CA VAL A 110 -14.70 -10.38 -3.50
C VAL A 110 -13.43 -10.98 -2.91
N ILE A 111 -13.50 -11.53 -1.70
CA ILE A 111 -12.35 -12.15 -1.02
C ILE A 111 -11.93 -13.43 -1.74
N ASP A 112 -12.89 -14.26 -2.16
CA ASP A 112 -12.65 -15.52 -2.85
C ASP A 112 -11.96 -15.33 -4.21
N HIS A 113 -12.13 -14.16 -4.85
CA HIS A 113 -11.48 -13.81 -6.11
C HIS A 113 -9.94 -13.79 -6.00
N PHE A 114 -9.38 -13.65 -4.79
CA PHE A 114 -7.93 -13.65 -4.60
C PHE A 114 -7.31 -15.05 -4.56
N ARG A 115 -8.12 -16.12 -4.49
CA ARG A 115 -7.61 -17.50 -4.46
C ARG A 115 -6.79 -17.80 -5.73
N GLY A 116 -5.58 -18.35 -5.53
CA GLY A 116 -4.62 -18.68 -6.59
C GLY A 116 -3.71 -17.54 -7.03
N THR A 117 -3.91 -16.32 -6.51
CA THR A 117 -3.12 -15.14 -6.87
C THR A 117 -1.64 -15.33 -6.53
N ASP A 118 -0.77 -15.14 -7.52
CA ASP A 118 0.69 -15.12 -7.35
C ASP A 118 1.13 -13.73 -6.87
N VAL A 119 1.33 -13.62 -5.56
CA VAL A 119 1.64 -12.34 -4.91
C VAL A 119 3.05 -11.86 -5.28
N ALA A 120 3.99 -12.79 -5.52
CA ALA A 120 5.35 -12.45 -5.95
C ALA A 120 5.38 -11.88 -7.38
N ALA A 121 4.54 -12.39 -8.28
CA ALA A 121 4.38 -11.84 -9.62
C ALA A 121 3.83 -10.41 -9.60
N ILE A 122 2.85 -10.12 -8.73
CA ILE A 122 2.31 -8.77 -8.53
C ILE A 122 3.40 -7.82 -8.00
N ALA A 123 4.14 -8.25 -6.98
CA ALA A 123 5.22 -7.45 -6.40
C ALA A 123 6.33 -7.12 -7.42
N ALA A 124 6.62 -8.05 -8.32
CA ALA A 124 7.58 -7.89 -9.41
C ALA A 124 7.02 -7.10 -10.61
N GLY A 125 5.77 -6.63 -10.55
CA GLY A 125 5.10 -5.94 -11.67
C GLY A 125 4.83 -6.83 -12.89
N ARG A 126 4.90 -8.16 -12.72
CA ARG A 126 4.65 -9.17 -13.77
C ARG A 126 3.17 -9.58 -13.86
N ALA A 127 2.37 -9.17 -12.89
CA ALA A 127 0.92 -9.38 -12.84
C ALA A 127 0.22 -8.15 -12.26
N GLU A 128 -1.02 -7.92 -12.68
CA GLU A 128 -1.86 -6.89 -12.08
C GLU A 128 -2.55 -7.40 -10.81
N LEU A 129 -2.86 -6.48 -9.89
CA LEU A 129 -3.75 -6.75 -8.78
C LEU A 129 -5.12 -7.20 -9.30
N PRO A 130 -5.65 -8.34 -8.83
CA PRO A 130 -7.03 -8.71 -9.13
C PRO A 130 -7.95 -7.57 -8.72
N ARG A 131 -8.73 -7.05 -9.67
CA ARG A 131 -9.71 -5.98 -9.41
C ARG A 131 -11.02 -6.66 -9.06
N PRO A 132 -11.43 -6.70 -7.77
CA PRO A 132 -12.70 -7.29 -7.42
C PRO A 132 -13.84 -6.45 -8.02
N ASP A 133 -14.95 -7.12 -8.36
CA ASP A 133 -16.16 -6.44 -8.79
C ASP A 133 -16.60 -5.45 -7.70
N ILE A 134 -16.63 -4.17 -8.08
CA ILE A 134 -16.92 -3.11 -7.12
C ILE A 134 -18.37 -3.25 -6.64
N VAL A 135 -18.54 -3.57 -5.36
CA VAL A 135 -19.86 -3.67 -4.75
C VAL A 135 -20.39 -2.26 -4.50
N SER A 136 -21.45 -1.90 -5.24
CA SER A 136 -22.12 -0.59 -5.13
C SER A 136 -22.51 -0.27 -3.69
N GLY A 137 -21.92 0.79 -3.13
CA GLY A 137 -22.13 1.26 -1.75
C GLY A 137 -21.09 0.81 -0.71
N ALA A 138 -20.15 -0.08 -1.06
CA ALA A 138 -19.10 -0.58 -0.16
C ALA A 138 -17.67 -0.43 -0.71
N THR A 139 -17.46 0.45 -1.70
CA THR A 139 -16.22 0.51 -2.48
C THR A 139 -14.98 0.82 -1.65
N VAL A 140 -15.07 1.73 -0.68
CA VAL A 140 -13.94 2.03 0.21
C VAL A 140 -13.54 0.78 1.00
N SER A 141 -14.50 0.08 1.60
CA SER A 141 -14.24 -1.14 2.37
C SER A 141 -13.73 -2.27 1.48
N VAL A 142 -14.29 -2.46 0.27
CA VAL A 142 -13.86 -3.48 -0.69
C VAL A 142 -12.42 -3.23 -1.17
N LEU A 143 -12.04 -1.97 -1.41
CA LEU A 143 -10.67 -1.61 -1.76
C LEU A 143 -9.72 -1.90 -0.59
N VAL A 144 -10.08 -1.53 0.64
CA VAL A 144 -9.27 -1.84 1.84
C VAL A 144 -9.12 -3.37 2.04
N ILE A 145 -10.18 -4.14 1.79
CA ILE A 145 -10.15 -5.61 1.84
C ILE A 145 -9.14 -6.16 0.81
N ALA A 146 -9.29 -5.78 -0.46
CA ALA A 146 -8.43 -6.22 -1.55
C ALA A 146 -6.96 -5.87 -1.29
N ASP A 147 -6.71 -4.61 -0.90
CA ASP A 147 -5.40 -4.07 -0.62
C ASP A 147 -4.73 -4.79 0.57
N SER A 148 -5.47 -4.97 1.67
CA SER A 148 -4.94 -5.62 2.86
C SER A 148 -4.61 -7.11 2.65
N ILE A 149 -5.37 -7.84 1.81
CA ILE A 149 -5.09 -9.25 1.50
C ILE A 149 -3.73 -9.37 0.79
N VAL A 150 -3.54 -8.65 -0.31
CA VAL A 150 -2.33 -8.81 -1.14
C VAL A 150 -1.07 -8.31 -0.43
N ARG A 151 -1.17 -7.18 0.29
CA ARG A 151 -0.03 -6.60 1.00
C ARG A 151 0.43 -7.43 2.18
N SER A 152 -0.53 -7.89 2.98
CA SER A 152 -0.21 -8.73 4.12
C SER A 152 0.45 -10.04 3.65
N ALA A 153 -0.02 -10.59 2.52
CA ALA A 153 0.55 -11.82 1.96
C ALA A 153 2.00 -11.62 1.54
N LEU A 154 2.32 -10.54 0.82
CA LEU A 154 3.70 -10.28 0.43
C LEU A 154 4.60 -10.08 1.65
N LYS A 155 4.16 -9.28 2.62
CA LYS A 155 4.97 -8.98 3.80
C LYS A 155 5.28 -10.24 4.60
N VAL A 156 4.31 -11.14 4.75
CA VAL A 156 4.53 -12.46 5.36
C VAL A 156 5.49 -13.31 4.51
N MET A 157 5.32 -13.34 3.19
CA MET A 157 6.21 -14.08 2.29
C MET A 157 7.67 -13.61 2.39
N GLN A 158 7.91 -12.31 2.38
CA GLN A 158 9.25 -11.72 2.51
C GLN A 158 9.89 -12.02 3.86
N GLN A 159 9.13 -11.89 4.96
CA GLN A 159 9.64 -12.15 6.30
C GLN A 159 9.94 -13.62 6.56
N ARG A 160 9.26 -14.53 5.85
CA ARG A 160 9.39 -15.99 6.02
C ARG A 160 10.17 -16.68 4.92
N GLY A 161 10.62 -15.95 3.89
CA GLY A 161 11.32 -16.53 2.74
C GLY A 161 10.45 -17.51 1.92
N ILE A 162 9.12 -17.35 1.93
CA ILE A 162 8.18 -18.23 1.21
C ILE A 162 8.25 -17.93 -0.28
N GLY A 163 8.16 -18.96 -1.14
CA GLY A 163 8.16 -18.78 -2.61
C GLY A 163 9.48 -18.31 -3.20
N GLY A 164 10.62 -18.53 -2.53
CA GLY A 164 11.94 -18.09 -3.00
C GLY A 164 12.23 -16.61 -2.78
N ALA A 165 11.40 -15.91 -1.99
CA ALA A 165 11.58 -14.52 -1.60
C ALA A 165 12.67 -14.32 -0.52
N ALA A 166 13.78 -15.07 -0.59
CA ALA A 166 14.98 -14.71 0.13
C ALA A 166 15.54 -13.43 -0.50
N ALA A 167 15.80 -12.41 0.30
CA ALA A 167 16.37 -11.14 -0.16
C ALA A 167 17.76 -11.39 -0.78
N ALA A 168 17.81 -11.58 -2.10
CA ALA A 168 19.07 -11.62 -2.84
C ALA A 168 19.67 -10.21 -2.84
N ALA A 169 20.76 -10.03 -2.07
CA ALA A 169 21.54 -8.80 -2.04
C ALA A 169 22.23 -8.60 -3.39
N THR A 170 21.57 -7.85 -4.28
CA THR A 170 22.16 -7.34 -5.52
C THR A 170 22.59 -5.90 -5.22
N PRO A 171 23.79 -5.44 -5.63
CA PRO A 171 24.20 -4.05 -5.45
C PRO A 171 23.16 -3.14 -6.09
N THR A 172 22.41 -2.44 -5.25
CA THR A 172 21.31 -1.59 -5.70
C THR A 172 21.84 -0.16 -5.71
N THR A 173 21.83 0.47 -6.89
CA THR A 173 22.01 1.92 -6.95
C THR A 173 20.75 2.54 -6.38
N VAL A 174 20.85 3.24 -5.25
CA VAL A 174 19.72 3.91 -4.60
C VAL A 174 19.63 5.33 -5.16
N ALA A 175 18.47 5.69 -5.70
CA ALA A 175 18.17 7.06 -6.08
C ALA A 175 17.52 7.80 -4.90
N THR A 176 17.92 9.04 -4.66
CA THR A 176 17.35 9.92 -3.63
C THR A 176 17.07 11.30 -4.21
N ILE A 177 16.20 12.08 -3.55
CA ILE A 177 15.93 13.46 -3.99
C ILE A 177 17.20 14.31 -3.82
N ASP A 178 17.55 15.05 -4.86
CA ASP A 178 18.57 16.08 -4.81
C ASP A 178 18.04 17.34 -4.10
N LEU A 179 18.40 17.47 -2.81
CA LEU A 179 17.99 18.61 -1.99
C LEU A 179 18.77 19.90 -2.29
N ASP A 180 19.86 19.83 -3.07
CA ASP A 180 20.68 21.00 -3.42
C ASP A 180 20.08 21.77 -4.61
N ARG A 181 19.19 21.14 -5.38
CA ARG A 181 18.46 21.77 -6.48
C ARG A 181 17.23 22.50 -5.96
N GLN A 182 17.30 23.83 -5.98
CA GLN A 182 16.31 24.71 -5.34
C GLN A 182 15.88 25.86 -6.26
N GLU A 183 16.15 25.76 -7.57
CA GLU A 183 15.69 26.75 -8.55
C GLU A 183 14.17 26.91 -8.50
N VAL A 184 13.69 28.13 -8.71
CA VAL A 184 12.25 28.42 -8.88
C VAL A 184 11.96 28.50 -10.37
N VAL A 185 10.89 27.84 -10.81
CA VAL A 185 10.48 27.76 -12.21
C VAL A 185 8.98 28.06 -12.36
N ASP A 186 8.58 28.48 -13.55
CA ASP A 186 7.19 28.81 -13.86
C ASP A 186 6.30 27.57 -14.00
N TRP A 187 4.98 27.80 -14.02
CA TRP A 187 3.97 26.74 -14.14
C TRP A 187 4.12 25.92 -15.42
N GLN A 188 4.43 26.58 -16.54
CA GLN A 188 4.55 25.92 -17.84
C GLN A 188 5.74 24.96 -17.87
N THR A 189 6.85 25.34 -17.25
CA THR A 189 8.04 24.50 -17.09
C THR A 189 7.70 23.28 -16.23
N LEU A 190 7.04 23.48 -15.08
CA LEU A 190 6.65 22.38 -14.18
C LEU A 190 5.71 21.36 -14.84
N LEU A 191 4.80 21.82 -15.70
CA LEU A 191 3.95 20.92 -16.49
C LEU A 191 4.74 20.21 -17.59
N GLY A 192 5.59 20.94 -18.31
CA GLY A 192 6.32 20.44 -19.47
C GLY A 192 7.38 19.39 -19.13
N ASP A 193 7.98 19.47 -17.94
CA ASP A 193 9.02 18.55 -17.48
C ASP A 193 8.52 17.39 -16.60
N GLY A 194 7.21 17.35 -16.31
CA GLY A 194 6.57 16.32 -15.50
C GLY A 194 6.65 16.53 -13.98
N SER A 195 7.17 17.66 -13.51
CA SER A 195 7.14 18.05 -12.09
C SER A 195 5.72 18.12 -11.54
N VAL A 196 4.80 18.63 -12.36
CA VAL A 196 3.36 18.59 -12.16
C VAL A 196 2.76 17.69 -13.24
N ARG A 197 1.95 16.70 -12.83
CA ARG A 197 1.24 15.78 -13.73
C ARG A 197 -0.24 16.10 -13.71
N ARG A 198 -0.91 15.89 -14.84
CA ARG A 198 -2.33 16.22 -15.07
C ARG A 198 -3.13 15.00 -15.51
N LEU A 199 -4.32 14.85 -14.97
CA LEU A 199 -5.39 13.97 -15.43
C LEU A 199 -6.62 14.84 -15.72
N HIS A 200 -7.01 14.91 -16.98
CA HIS A 200 -8.23 15.59 -17.40
C HIS A 200 -9.29 14.55 -17.77
N LEU A 201 -10.47 14.64 -17.17
CA LEU A 201 -11.63 13.83 -17.52
C LEU A 201 -12.78 14.74 -17.90
N THR A 202 -13.39 14.46 -19.04
CA THR A 202 -14.62 15.10 -19.50
C THR A 202 -15.86 14.35 -19.01
N VAL A 203 -17.03 14.96 -19.13
CA VAL A 203 -18.32 14.29 -18.87
C VAL A 203 -18.49 13.09 -19.81
N GLY A 204 -18.07 13.22 -21.07
CA GLY A 204 -18.03 12.14 -22.06
C GLY A 204 -17.18 10.96 -21.61
N ASP A 205 -15.93 11.21 -21.19
CA ASP A 205 -15.01 10.16 -20.74
C ASP A 205 -15.60 9.32 -19.59
N VAL A 206 -16.22 9.99 -18.62
CA VAL A 206 -16.83 9.32 -17.46
C VAL A 206 -18.07 8.53 -17.88
N ASN A 207 -18.93 9.09 -18.72
CA ASN A 207 -20.11 8.40 -19.24
C ASN A 207 -19.75 7.13 -20.01
N ASP A 208 -18.79 7.25 -20.90
CA ASP A 208 -18.25 6.16 -21.70
C ASP A 208 -17.61 5.07 -20.83
N ALA A 209 -16.85 5.46 -19.80
CA ALA A 209 -16.25 4.52 -18.87
C ALA A 209 -17.30 3.71 -18.10
N PHE A 210 -18.37 4.35 -17.62
CA PHE A 210 -19.48 3.66 -16.97
C PHE A 210 -20.29 2.80 -17.95
N ALA A 211 -20.50 3.23 -19.18
CA ALA A 211 -21.15 2.42 -20.21
C ALA A 211 -20.35 1.13 -20.49
N ARG A 212 -19.01 1.21 -20.50
CA ARG A 212 -18.11 0.04 -20.70
C ARG A 212 -17.93 -0.83 -19.45
N SER A 213 -18.37 -0.38 -18.27
CA SER A 213 -18.14 -1.07 -16.99
C SER A 213 -18.98 -2.34 -16.77
N GLY A 214 -19.96 -2.61 -17.64
CA GLY A 214 -20.92 -3.71 -17.46
C GLY A 214 -22.01 -3.44 -16.41
N ASN A 215 -21.99 -2.28 -15.73
CA ASN A 215 -23.01 -1.90 -14.77
C ASN A 215 -24.20 -1.20 -15.47
N GLU A 216 -25.23 -1.97 -15.82
CA GLU A 216 -26.41 -1.46 -16.54
C GLU A 216 -27.12 -0.30 -15.82
N LYS A 217 -27.22 -0.36 -14.49
CA LYS A 217 -27.84 0.72 -13.69
C LYS A 217 -27.04 2.03 -13.79
N ALA A 218 -25.71 1.93 -13.86
CA ALA A 218 -24.82 3.09 -14.00
C ALA A 218 -24.82 3.64 -15.44
N ALA A 219 -24.90 2.75 -16.44
CA ALA A 219 -25.03 3.14 -17.84
C ALA A 219 -26.35 3.89 -18.10
N ALA A 220 -27.44 3.47 -17.46
CA ALA A 220 -28.75 4.13 -17.54
C ALA A 220 -28.82 5.50 -16.84
N ARG A 221 -27.75 5.95 -16.19
CA ARG A 221 -27.68 7.23 -15.45
C ARG A 221 -26.42 8.03 -15.79
N PRO A 222 -26.29 8.48 -17.04
CA PRO A 222 -25.16 9.30 -17.44
C PRO A 222 -25.09 10.58 -16.60
N GLU A 223 -23.87 11.03 -16.34
CA GLU A 223 -23.59 12.35 -15.81
C GLU A 223 -24.13 13.40 -16.80
N ALA A 224 -24.88 14.37 -16.29
CA ALA A 224 -25.51 15.40 -17.11
C ALA A 224 -24.49 16.47 -17.54
N GLY A 225 -24.62 16.99 -18.75
CA GLY A 225 -23.73 18.03 -19.29
C GLY A 225 -23.41 17.79 -20.76
N GLN A 226 -22.69 18.73 -21.36
CA GLN A 226 -22.13 18.50 -22.70
C GLN A 226 -20.97 17.49 -22.58
N PRO A 227 -20.75 16.59 -23.56
CA PRO A 227 -19.69 15.60 -23.48
C PRO A 227 -18.30 16.21 -23.23
N ASP A 228 -18.01 17.36 -23.85
CA ASP A 228 -16.71 18.05 -23.73
C ASP A 228 -16.58 18.90 -22.45
N ASP A 229 -17.64 19.00 -21.63
CA ASP A 229 -17.54 19.71 -20.36
C ASP A 229 -16.51 19.04 -19.46
N THR A 230 -15.68 19.85 -18.79
CA THR A 230 -14.76 19.35 -17.78
C THR A 230 -15.53 18.71 -16.62
N PHE A 231 -15.31 17.42 -16.42
CA PHE A 231 -15.76 16.72 -15.22
C PHE A 231 -14.80 17.01 -14.07
N ILE A 232 -13.50 16.73 -14.26
CA ILE A 232 -12.42 17.11 -13.36
C ILE A 232 -11.14 17.36 -14.16
N ASP A 233 -10.38 18.35 -13.72
CA ASP A 233 -9.00 18.57 -14.12
C ASP A 233 -8.11 18.47 -12.89
N LEU A 234 -7.46 17.31 -12.72
CA LEU A 234 -6.73 16.93 -11.53
C LEU A 234 -5.23 17.01 -11.79
N TYR A 235 -4.50 17.67 -10.89
CA TYR A 235 -3.07 17.80 -10.96
C TYR A 235 -2.42 17.27 -9.70
N VAL A 236 -1.22 16.71 -9.82
CA VAL A 236 -0.42 16.26 -8.68
C VAL A 236 1.06 16.59 -8.85
N ALA A 237 1.73 16.91 -7.74
CA ALA A 237 3.16 17.17 -7.68
C ALA A 237 3.77 16.69 -6.36
N LEU A 238 5.03 16.24 -6.37
CA LEU A 238 5.77 15.90 -5.15
C LEU A 238 6.37 17.17 -4.53
N ALA A 239 5.62 17.78 -3.61
CA ALA A 239 5.95 19.09 -3.02
C ALA A 239 7.22 19.10 -2.15
N THR A 240 7.72 17.93 -1.74
CA THR A 240 8.97 17.83 -0.98
C THR A 240 10.20 18.10 -1.83
N ILE A 241 10.15 17.88 -3.15
CA ILE A 241 11.26 18.24 -4.06
C ILE A 241 11.43 19.77 -4.01
N PRO A 242 12.61 20.31 -3.64
CA PRO A 242 12.72 21.74 -3.32
C PRO A 242 12.33 22.66 -4.48
N THR A 243 12.80 22.40 -5.70
CA THR A 243 12.38 23.16 -6.88
C THR A 243 10.85 23.18 -7.05
N ILE A 244 10.19 22.04 -6.90
CA ILE A 244 8.73 21.92 -7.07
C ILE A 244 8.01 22.64 -5.95
N GLY A 245 8.38 22.36 -4.71
CA GLY A 245 7.77 22.93 -3.51
C GLY A 245 7.92 24.45 -3.44
N ARG A 246 9.12 24.98 -3.69
CA ARG A 246 9.39 26.44 -3.71
C ARG A 246 8.63 27.13 -4.83
N SER A 247 8.57 26.52 -6.01
CA SER A 247 7.83 27.09 -7.13
C SER A 247 6.32 27.13 -6.87
N LEU A 248 5.73 26.04 -6.35
CA LEU A 248 4.29 25.93 -6.19
C LEU A 248 3.76 26.61 -4.91
N LEU A 249 4.50 26.53 -3.80
CA LEU A 249 4.07 27.05 -2.49
C LEU A 249 4.66 28.43 -2.16
N GLY A 250 5.66 28.87 -2.93
CA GLY A 250 6.49 30.02 -2.60
C GLY A 250 7.46 29.72 -1.45
N GLU A 251 8.36 30.67 -1.19
CA GLU A 251 9.41 30.53 -0.18
C GLU A 251 8.85 30.29 1.23
N ASP A 252 7.85 31.07 1.63
CA ASP A 252 7.23 30.97 2.95
C ASP A 252 6.45 29.66 3.11
N GLY A 253 5.69 29.27 2.07
CA GLY A 253 4.92 28.03 2.08
C GLY A 253 5.82 26.80 2.12
N TYR A 254 6.91 26.79 1.34
CA TYR A 254 7.88 25.70 1.37
C TYR A 254 8.61 25.63 2.71
N ARG A 255 9.05 26.76 3.27
CA ARG A 255 9.68 26.80 4.60
C ARG A 255 8.77 26.26 5.69
N GLN A 256 7.47 26.59 5.65
CA GLN A 256 6.48 26.05 6.58
C GLN A 256 6.25 24.54 6.39
N LEU A 257 6.25 24.07 5.15
CA LEU A 257 6.18 22.65 4.85
C LEU A 257 7.37 21.92 5.46
N THR A 258 8.60 22.31 5.11
CA THR A 258 9.83 21.64 5.57
C THR A 258 9.99 21.67 7.08
N ALA A 259 9.59 22.76 7.74
CA ALA A 259 9.65 22.87 9.20
C ALA A 259 8.74 21.87 9.94
N ARG A 260 7.68 21.38 9.28
CA ARG A 260 6.73 20.41 9.86
C ARG A 260 7.11 18.96 9.57
N LEU A 261 7.82 18.70 8.48
CA LEU A 261 8.12 17.35 8.04
C LEU A 261 9.11 16.67 8.99
N ARG A 262 8.82 15.43 9.34
CA ARG A 262 9.80 14.55 9.99
C ARG A 262 10.87 14.12 8.98
N PRO A 263 12.07 13.71 9.44
CA PRO A 263 13.08 13.16 8.53
C PRO A 263 12.52 12.04 7.65
N GLY A 264 12.72 12.15 6.34
CA GLY A 264 12.21 11.18 5.35
C GLY A 264 10.73 11.33 4.98
N GLN A 265 9.95 12.13 5.71
CA GLN A 265 8.53 12.33 5.43
C GLN A 265 8.34 13.14 4.15
N GLN A 266 7.38 12.72 3.32
CA GLN A 266 7.07 13.36 2.05
C GLN A 266 5.74 14.09 2.08
N ALA A 267 5.53 14.98 1.12
CA ALA A 267 4.27 15.65 0.90
C ALA A 267 3.98 15.80 -0.59
N ILE A 268 2.72 15.63 -0.96
CA ILE A 268 2.22 15.86 -2.31
C ILE A 268 1.28 17.07 -2.32
N LEU A 269 1.25 17.78 -3.44
CA LEU A 269 0.25 18.80 -3.72
C LEU A 269 -0.76 18.20 -4.69
N VAL A 270 -2.05 18.33 -4.38
CA VAL A 270 -3.16 17.94 -5.27
C VAL A 270 -3.96 19.20 -5.59
N MET A 271 -4.16 19.48 -6.87
CA MET A 271 -4.97 20.61 -7.33
C MET A 271 -6.10 20.09 -8.21
N GLY A 272 -7.30 20.65 -8.02
CA GLY A 272 -8.49 20.23 -8.73
C GLY A 272 -9.28 21.42 -9.23
N ASP A 273 -9.69 21.33 -10.49
CA ASP A 273 -10.75 22.16 -11.07
C ASP A 273 -11.81 21.27 -11.75
N GLY A 274 -12.94 21.86 -12.13
CA GLY A 274 -14.09 21.16 -12.70
C GLY A 274 -15.28 21.09 -11.74
N ARG A 275 -16.21 20.17 -12.02
CA ARG A 275 -17.44 19.96 -11.23
C ARG A 275 -17.27 18.89 -10.17
N TYR A 276 -16.38 17.93 -10.39
CA TYR A 276 -16.11 16.85 -9.46
C TYR A 276 -14.92 17.20 -8.55
N SER A 277 -15.09 17.03 -7.24
CA SER A 277 -14.06 17.28 -6.23
C SER A 277 -13.27 16.03 -5.90
N PHE A 278 -11.96 16.16 -5.73
CA PHE A 278 -11.10 15.07 -5.24
C PHE A 278 -11.21 14.85 -3.73
N LYS A 279 -11.79 15.79 -2.97
CA LYS A 279 -11.93 15.67 -1.50
C LYS A 279 -12.98 14.65 -1.09
N GLY A 280 -14.06 14.64 -1.88
CA GLY A 280 -15.20 13.76 -1.72
C GLY A 280 -16.05 13.98 -0.48
N SER A 281 -16.87 12.99 -0.13
CA SER A 281 -17.96 13.17 0.84
C SER A 281 -17.54 12.92 2.28
N GLY A 282 -16.49 12.13 2.48
CA GLY A 282 -15.89 11.86 3.79
C GLY A 282 -15.06 13.02 4.35
N TYR A 283 -14.86 14.09 3.58
CA TYR A 283 -14.10 15.27 4.00
C TYR A 283 -14.89 16.11 5.02
N VAL A 284 -14.80 15.67 6.28
CA VAL A 284 -15.28 16.36 7.48
C VAL A 284 -14.17 16.35 8.53
N ARG A 285 -14.35 17.08 9.64
CA ARG A 285 -13.40 17.04 10.75
C ARG A 285 -13.26 15.62 11.30
N GLY A 286 -12.04 15.10 11.36
CA GLY A 286 -11.69 13.72 11.70
C GLY A 286 -11.94 12.70 10.58
N GLY A 287 -12.35 13.15 9.39
CA GLY A 287 -12.70 12.29 8.26
C GLY A 287 -11.53 12.00 7.31
N ILE A 288 -11.87 11.36 6.19
CA ILE A 288 -10.93 10.91 5.16
C ILE A 288 -11.20 11.59 3.82
N PHE A 289 -10.18 11.60 2.97
CA PHE A 289 -10.32 11.87 1.54
C PHE A 289 -10.72 10.56 0.87
N ASP A 290 -12.02 10.35 0.70
CA ASP A 290 -12.60 9.09 0.21
C ASP A 290 -12.47 8.89 -1.31
N ARG A 291 -12.05 9.93 -2.04
CA ARG A 291 -11.91 9.90 -3.51
C ARG A 291 -10.48 9.83 -4.03
N ILE A 292 -9.48 10.03 -3.18
CA ILE A 292 -8.08 9.92 -3.58
C ILE A 292 -7.31 8.95 -2.71
N GLU A 293 -6.36 8.28 -3.33
CA GLU A 293 -5.45 7.36 -2.65
C GLU A 293 -4.13 7.35 -3.42
N LEU A 294 -3.02 7.54 -2.71
CA LEU A 294 -1.69 7.44 -3.30
C LEU A 294 -1.28 5.97 -3.27
N ILE A 295 -0.81 5.43 -4.40
CA ILE A 295 -0.35 4.05 -4.53
C ILE A 295 1.09 4.04 -5.04
N GLN A 296 1.99 3.34 -4.34
CA GLN A 296 3.35 3.08 -4.78
C GLN A 296 3.74 1.62 -4.55
N GLY A 297 3.83 0.84 -5.64
CA GLY A 297 4.01 -0.61 -5.55
C GLY A 297 2.87 -1.24 -4.75
N LEU A 298 3.16 -1.66 -3.53
CA LEU A 298 2.23 -2.25 -2.57
C LEU A 298 2.03 -1.37 -1.34
N GLU A 299 2.36 -0.09 -1.45
CA GLU A 299 2.12 0.94 -0.44
C GLU A 299 0.98 1.83 -0.90
N SER A 300 0.06 2.17 0.01
CA SER A 300 -1.18 2.91 -0.19
C SER A 300 -1.27 3.88 0.95
N VAL A 301 -1.58 5.12 0.61
CA VAL A 301 -1.83 6.16 1.57
C VAL A 301 -3.22 6.72 1.30
N ARG A 302 -4.12 6.48 2.25
CA ARG A 302 -5.40 7.17 2.35
C ARG A 302 -5.26 8.34 3.33
N PHE A 303 -5.51 9.54 2.83
CA PHE A 303 -5.31 10.76 3.59
C PHE A 303 -6.49 11.04 4.52
N HIS A 304 -6.16 11.54 5.71
CA HIS A 304 -7.12 12.09 6.66
C HIS A 304 -7.06 13.63 6.67
N ASP A 305 -8.04 14.25 7.31
CA ASP A 305 -8.08 15.71 7.50
C ASP A 305 -6.80 16.27 8.17
N ARG A 306 -6.23 15.53 9.12
CA ARG A 306 -4.98 15.90 9.83
C ARG A 306 -3.74 15.94 8.94
N ASP A 307 -3.78 15.22 7.81
CA ASP A 307 -2.67 15.14 6.85
C ASP A 307 -2.72 16.31 5.85
N HIS A 308 -3.85 17.02 5.82
CA HIS A 308 -4.18 18.00 4.79
C HIS A 308 -4.05 19.44 5.28
N THR A 309 -3.52 20.31 4.40
CA THR A 309 -3.55 21.77 4.54
C THR A 309 -4.13 22.38 3.28
N ARG A 310 -5.16 23.23 3.43
CA ARG A 310 -5.71 23.98 2.31
C ARG A 310 -4.72 25.06 1.88
N ILE A 311 -4.44 25.13 0.58
CA ILE A 311 -3.66 26.20 -0.02
C ILE A 311 -4.60 27.14 -0.77
N GLY A 312 -4.36 28.45 -0.67
CA GLY A 312 -5.23 29.47 -1.26
C GLY A 312 -4.97 29.66 -2.76
N ALA A 313 -3.70 29.77 -3.15
CA ALA A 313 -3.25 29.95 -4.52
C ALA A 313 -1.84 29.38 -4.68
N LEU A 314 -1.46 29.04 -5.91
CA LEU A 314 -0.10 28.65 -6.25
C LEU A 314 0.77 29.90 -6.43
N ALA A 315 2.05 29.79 -6.08
CA ALA A 315 3.02 30.87 -6.24
C ALA A 315 3.69 30.90 -7.63
N ALA A 316 3.65 29.78 -8.37
CA ALA A 316 4.35 29.65 -9.64
C ALA A 316 3.79 30.63 -10.67
N ASP A 317 4.68 31.36 -11.36
CA ASP A 317 4.27 32.30 -12.40
C ASP A 317 3.49 31.59 -13.50
N GLY A 318 2.38 32.19 -13.93
CA GLY A 318 1.49 31.62 -14.94
C GLY A 318 0.61 30.47 -14.46
N ALA A 319 0.62 30.13 -13.16
CA ALA A 319 -0.28 29.12 -12.63
C ALA A 319 -1.76 29.54 -12.74
N PRO A 320 -2.66 28.66 -13.19
CA PRO A 320 -4.07 28.95 -13.24
C PRO A 320 -4.66 28.98 -11.82
N ALA A 321 -5.83 29.62 -11.68
CA ALA A 321 -6.61 29.53 -10.47
C ALA A 321 -7.30 28.16 -10.38
N PHE A 322 -7.18 27.50 -9.22
CA PHE A 322 -7.84 26.24 -8.92
C PHE A 322 -8.95 26.44 -7.88
N LYS A 323 -10.07 25.74 -8.04
CA LYS A 323 -11.13 25.73 -7.01
C LYS A 323 -10.66 25.07 -5.73
N GLU A 324 -9.81 24.05 -5.85
CA GLU A 324 -9.34 23.25 -4.71
C GLU A 324 -7.83 22.99 -4.83
N ILE A 325 -7.07 23.41 -3.81
CA ILE A 325 -5.65 23.08 -3.67
C ILE A 325 -5.44 22.51 -2.27
N GLY A 326 -4.94 21.27 -2.21
CA GLY A 326 -4.65 20.56 -0.97
C GLY A 326 -3.19 20.12 -0.94
N LEU A 327 -2.49 20.49 0.13
CA LEU A 327 -1.18 19.96 0.46
C LEU A 327 -1.35 18.79 1.44
N PHE A 328 -0.86 17.62 1.07
CA PHE A 328 -1.00 16.38 1.83
C PHE A 328 0.36 15.91 2.30
N VAL A 329 0.56 15.86 3.61
CA VAL A 329 1.74 15.25 4.22
C VAL A 329 1.48 13.76 4.37
N LEU A 330 2.39 12.92 3.87
CA LEU A 330 2.24 11.48 4.01
C LEU A 330 2.38 11.10 5.51
N PRO A 331 1.57 10.14 6.01
CA PRO A 331 1.71 9.64 7.37
C PRO A 331 3.15 9.17 7.66
N PRO A 332 3.65 9.33 8.90
CA PRO A 332 5.05 9.03 9.23
C PRO A 332 5.42 7.55 9.12
N ASP A 333 4.44 6.66 9.14
CA ASP A 333 4.53 5.22 8.96
C ASP A 333 4.34 4.77 7.50
N ALA A 334 3.97 5.69 6.60
CA ALA A 334 3.85 5.40 5.18
C ALA A 334 5.23 5.10 4.59
N ARG A 335 5.38 3.91 4.01
CA ARG A 335 6.57 3.53 3.26
C ARG A 335 6.45 4.12 1.86
N PHE A 336 7.24 5.14 1.58
CA PHE A 336 7.20 5.82 0.30
C PHE A 336 8.61 6.23 -0.12
N ASP A 337 9.00 5.80 -1.31
CA ASP A 337 10.25 6.14 -1.98
C ASP A 337 9.98 7.30 -2.97
N PRO A 338 10.40 8.53 -2.64
CA PRO A 338 10.16 9.71 -3.48
C PRO A 338 10.93 9.68 -4.81
N ALA A 339 11.86 8.74 -5.00
CA ALA A 339 12.62 8.59 -6.25
C ALA A 339 12.01 7.55 -7.21
N ARG A 340 10.94 6.85 -6.80
CA ARG A 340 10.26 5.84 -7.62
C ARG A 340 8.93 6.33 -8.14
N GLN A 341 8.46 5.69 -9.22
CA GLN A 341 7.13 5.95 -9.76
C GLN A 341 6.04 5.62 -8.73
N TRP A 342 4.97 6.40 -8.73
CA TRP A 342 3.76 6.19 -7.94
C TRP A 342 2.55 6.70 -8.73
N ARG A 343 1.34 6.49 -8.23
CA ARG A 343 0.12 7.00 -8.86
C ARG A 343 -0.83 7.54 -7.81
N LEU A 344 -1.57 8.58 -8.17
CA LEU A 344 -2.75 9.01 -7.44
C LEU A 344 -3.96 8.37 -8.11
N THR A 345 -4.75 7.59 -7.37
CA THR A 345 -6.03 7.09 -7.86
C THR A 345 -7.11 8.12 -7.55
N LEU A 346 -8.07 8.25 -8.47
CA LEU A 346 -9.29 9.05 -8.32
C LEU A 346 -10.49 8.12 -8.41
N LEU A 347 -11.28 8.04 -7.34
CA LEU A 347 -12.52 7.30 -7.29
C LEU A 347 -13.70 8.18 -7.74
N VAL A 348 -14.27 7.86 -8.88
CA VAL A 348 -15.45 8.51 -9.44
C VAL A 348 -16.68 7.69 -9.08
N GLN A 349 -17.66 8.33 -8.42
CA GLN A 349 -18.91 7.70 -8.02
C GLN A 349 -20.08 8.15 -8.91
N ARG A 350 -21.04 7.26 -9.14
CA ARG A 350 -22.28 7.52 -9.87
C ARG A 350 -23.48 7.00 -9.08
N PRO A 351 -24.44 7.85 -8.68
CA PRO A 351 -25.65 7.39 -7.99
C PRO A 351 -26.53 6.50 -8.88
N VAL A 352 -26.75 5.25 -8.45
CA VAL A 352 -27.59 4.26 -9.16
C VAL A 352 -28.86 3.87 -8.38
N GLY A 353 -29.06 4.45 -7.19
CA GLY A 353 -30.29 4.37 -6.40
C GLY A 353 -30.34 5.47 -5.34
N ALA A 354 -31.29 5.39 -4.42
CA ALA A 354 -31.39 6.34 -3.30
C ALA A 354 -30.17 6.25 -2.36
N LEU A 355 -29.64 5.04 -2.17
CA LEU A 355 -28.45 4.76 -1.35
C LEU A 355 -27.35 4.03 -2.13
N GLU A 356 -27.64 3.57 -3.35
CA GLU A 356 -26.71 2.80 -4.19
C GLU A 356 -25.86 3.71 -5.08
N LYS A 357 -24.56 3.43 -5.17
CA LYS A 357 -23.62 4.13 -6.04
C LYS A 357 -22.70 3.14 -6.75
N ALA A 358 -22.56 3.29 -8.06
CA ALA A 358 -21.50 2.63 -8.82
C ALA A 358 -20.21 3.46 -8.74
N PHE A 359 -19.05 2.82 -8.91
CA PHE A 359 -17.78 3.53 -8.87
C PHE A 359 -16.83 3.04 -9.96
N LEU A 360 -15.96 3.95 -10.39
CA LEU A 360 -14.82 3.67 -11.27
C LEU A 360 -13.57 4.34 -10.72
N THR A 361 -12.43 3.73 -11.00
CA THR A 361 -11.13 4.28 -10.62
C THR A 361 -10.40 4.76 -11.85
N PHE A 362 -9.91 5.99 -11.79
CA PHE A 362 -8.99 6.59 -12.76
C PHE A 362 -7.63 6.79 -12.10
N GLU A 363 -6.56 6.67 -12.86
CA GLU A 363 -5.20 6.71 -12.30
C GLU A 363 -4.41 7.87 -12.93
N LEU A 364 -3.74 8.65 -12.08
CA LEU A 364 -2.78 9.67 -12.47
C LEU A 364 -1.38 9.21 -12.05
N GLY A 365 -0.61 8.67 -13.00
CA GLY A 365 0.76 8.26 -12.78
C GLY A 365 1.72 9.44 -12.60
N TYR A 366 2.70 9.26 -11.72
CA TYR A 366 3.75 10.22 -11.42
C TYR A 366 5.11 9.52 -11.42
N ILE A 367 6.04 10.04 -12.23
CA ILE A 367 7.44 9.62 -12.27
C ILE A 367 8.25 10.85 -11.86
N PRO A 368 8.97 10.81 -10.73
CA PRO A 368 9.84 11.91 -10.31
C PRO A 368 10.83 12.26 -11.43
N PRO A 369 10.94 13.53 -11.87
CA PRO A 369 11.87 13.88 -12.94
C PRO A 369 13.32 13.58 -12.53
N GLU A 370 14.05 12.85 -13.38
CA GLU A 370 15.43 12.39 -13.13
C GLU A 370 16.40 13.52 -12.76
N LYS A 371 16.15 14.74 -13.26
CA LYS A 371 16.94 15.93 -12.93
C LYS A 371 16.87 16.34 -11.46
N TYR A 372 15.92 15.81 -10.69
CA TYR A 372 15.80 16.02 -9.25
C TYR A 372 16.29 14.84 -8.43
N LEU A 373 16.91 13.83 -9.05
CA LEU A 373 17.40 12.63 -8.39
C LEU A 373 18.94 12.58 -8.39
N LYS A 374 19.51 12.13 -7.28
CA LYS A 374 20.91 11.74 -7.14
C LYS A 374 20.99 10.24 -6.97
N ARG A 375 21.93 9.59 -7.66
CA ARG A 375 22.14 8.14 -7.56
C ARG A 375 23.43 7.86 -6.80
N GLN A 376 23.34 7.01 -5.78
CA GLN A 376 24.50 6.53 -5.03
C GLN A 376 24.53 5.01 -5.08
N ALA A 377 25.71 4.44 -5.34
CA ALA A 377 25.93 3.01 -5.20
C ALA A 377 26.01 2.69 -3.70
N VAL A 378 25.08 1.87 -3.20
CA VAL A 378 25.16 1.33 -1.84
C VAL A 378 25.68 -0.10 -1.93
N THR A 379 26.84 -0.34 -1.35
CA THR A 379 27.32 -1.70 -1.10
C THR A 379 26.61 -2.17 0.16
N VAL A 380 25.67 -3.10 0.05
CA VAL A 380 25.07 -3.73 1.23
C VAL A 380 26.14 -4.65 1.80
N GLU A 381 26.84 -4.19 2.85
CA GLU A 381 27.67 -5.04 3.69
C GLU A 381 26.72 -6.07 4.30
N THR A 382 26.75 -7.28 3.73
CA THR A 382 26.12 -8.42 4.37
C THR A 382 26.94 -8.66 5.63
N ALA A 383 26.31 -8.50 6.79
CA ALA A 383 26.92 -8.84 8.07
C ALA A 383 27.57 -10.22 7.92
N GLU A 384 28.89 -10.20 8.04
CA GLU A 384 29.78 -11.33 7.89
C GLU A 384 29.20 -12.48 8.71
N SER A 385 28.78 -13.53 8.02
CA SER A 385 28.33 -14.75 8.65
C SER A 385 29.49 -15.23 9.51
N ALA A 386 29.21 -15.37 10.82
CA ALA A 386 30.16 -15.87 11.80
C ALA A 386 30.96 -17.04 11.22
N GLU A 387 32.29 -16.93 11.31
CA GLU A 387 33.25 -17.95 10.88
C GLU A 387 32.78 -19.36 11.29
N PRO A 388 32.88 -20.36 10.40
CA PRO A 388 32.67 -21.74 10.81
C PRO A 388 33.71 -22.09 11.87
N ALA A 389 33.23 -22.49 13.05
CA ALA A 389 34.08 -23.06 14.09
C ALA A 389 34.97 -24.15 13.50
N THR A 390 36.28 -23.92 13.62
CA THR A 390 37.35 -24.82 13.23
C THR A 390 37.13 -26.20 13.85
N GLN A 391 37.09 -27.25 13.01
CA GLN A 391 37.04 -28.64 13.45
C GLN A 391 38.26 -28.95 14.34
N PRO A 392 38.11 -29.75 15.42
CA PRO A 392 39.25 -30.18 16.22
C PRO A 392 40.15 -31.11 15.40
N ALA A 393 41.46 -30.85 15.45
CA ALA A 393 42.49 -31.69 14.85
C ALA A 393 42.45 -33.14 15.40
N PRO A 394 42.79 -34.16 14.59
CA PRO A 394 42.88 -35.53 15.08
C PRO A 394 44.05 -35.68 16.06
N ALA A 395 43.81 -36.44 17.13
CA ALA A 395 44.77 -36.71 18.20
C ALA A 395 46.05 -37.39 17.69
N PRO A 396 47.23 -37.10 18.27
CA PRO A 396 48.48 -37.77 17.90
C PRO A 396 48.44 -39.24 18.32
N ALA A 397 48.88 -40.13 17.42
CA ALA A 397 49.09 -41.54 17.70
C ALA A 397 50.18 -41.73 18.77
N GLU A 398 49.90 -42.59 19.75
CA GLU A 398 50.86 -43.04 20.76
C GLU A 398 52.06 -43.77 20.11
N PRO A 399 53.30 -43.52 20.57
CA PRO A 399 54.45 -44.29 20.12
C PRO A 399 54.47 -45.70 20.74
N GLN A 400 54.56 -46.71 19.88
CA GLN A 400 54.84 -48.10 20.26
C GLN A 400 56.15 -48.18 21.07
N ALA A 401 56.05 -48.70 22.29
CA ALA A 401 57.19 -49.04 23.12
C ALA A 401 57.95 -50.23 22.50
N ALA A 402 59.18 -49.97 22.04
CA ALA A 402 60.12 -51.00 21.66
C ALA A 402 60.62 -51.74 22.91
N GLN A 403 60.34 -53.03 22.98
CA GLN A 403 60.98 -53.96 23.91
C GLN A 403 62.45 -54.10 23.55
N ALA A 404 63.35 -53.74 24.47
CA ALA A 404 64.73 -54.16 24.45
C ALA A 404 64.96 -55.08 25.66
N GLY A 405 65.25 -56.35 25.38
CA GLY A 405 65.67 -57.36 26.35
C GLY A 405 67.09 -57.12 26.89
N PRO A 406 67.51 -57.91 27.89
CA PRO A 406 68.59 -57.58 28.81
C PRO A 406 69.95 -58.13 28.37
N GLN A 407 71.04 -57.57 28.94
CA GLN A 407 72.38 -58.12 29.23
C GLN A 407 73.42 -56.99 29.14
N ALA A 408 74.44 -56.84 29.99
CA ALA A 408 74.94 -57.55 31.16
C ALA A 408 75.79 -56.56 31.99
#